data_AF-A1TZD4-F1
#
_entry.id   AF-A1TZD4-F1
#
_cell.length_a   1.000
_cell.length_b   1.000
_cell.length_c   1.000
_cell.angle_alpha   90.00
_cell.angle_beta   90.00
_cell.angle_gamma   90.00
#
_symmetry.space_group_name_H-M   'P 1'
#
loop_
_entity.id
_entity.type
_entity.pdbx_description
1 polymer ?
#
loop_
_entity_poly.entity_id
_entity_poly.type
_entity_poly.pdbx_seq_one_letter_code
_entity_poly.pdbx_strand_id
1 'polypeptide(L)'
;MNKLGKALSVVVVSGLASVANAGVIETVSGWNGSSEIAAFGESNSATYGQTFKVGGSETQLDSWTFFLNDRVNPDYVDFAFYVMDWDAATTRATGSVLFQSAAVSSTNNGGLDGMEEFTFNTGGLNLVGGNDYIAFISSTGLFDGQTGTAYAGSLRDESAYLDGGFFWQNNGNSAGTWDTQSWSSGSNYGDLAFSASFSSAAKVPEPASLLLLGLGLAGLGFSRRTKA
;
A
#
# COMPACT_ATOMS: atom_id res chain seq x y z
N MET A 1 -20.47 68.00 -7.93
CA MET A 1 -21.26 67.02 -8.71
C MET A 1 -20.25 66.26 -9.57
N ASN A 2 -19.91 64.98 -9.42
CA ASN A 2 -20.52 63.82 -8.78
C ASN A 2 -19.42 62.93 -8.17
N LYS A 3 -19.67 62.37 -6.98
CA LYS A 3 -18.86 61.30 -6.39
C LYS A 3 -19.28 59.98 -7.05
N LEU A 4 -18.38 59.27 -7.70
CA LEU A 4 -18.62 57.89 -8.15
C LEU A 4 -17.84 56.94 -7.25
N GLY A 5 -18.56 56.25 -6.36
CA GLY A 5 -18.03 55.16 -5.57
C GLY A 5 -17.77 53.93 -6.44
N LYS A 6 -16.57 53.38 -6.38
CA LYS A 6 -16.26 52.05 -6.92
C LYS A 6 -16.52 51.02 -5.82
N ALA A 7 -17.54 50.18 -6.03
CA ALA A 7 -17.77 49.01 -5.21
C ALA A 7 -16.71 47.94 -5.54
N LEU A 8 -16.05 47.42 -4.51
CA LEU A 8 -15.10 46.31 -4.62
C LEU A 8 -15.90 45.01 -4.52
N SER A 9 -16.02 44.26 -5.62
CA SER A 9 -16.60 42.92 -5.61
C SER A 9 -15.54 41.92 -5.16
N VAL A 10 -15.72 41.34 -3.97
CA VAL A 10 -14.97 40.18 -3.49
C VAL A 10 -15.59 38.95 -4.13
N VAL A 11 -14.85 38.29 -5.03
CA VAL A 11 -15.18 36.95 -5.51
C VAL A 11 -14.67 35.97 -4.46
N VAL A 12 -15.58 35.43 -3.66
CA VAL A 12 -15.29 34.26 -2.83
C VAL A 12 -15.30 33.06 -3.76
N VAL A 13 -14.11 32.57 -4.14
CA VAL A 13 -13.97 31.26 -4.75
C VAL A 13 -14.18 30.25 -3.62
N SER A 14 -15.41 29.79 -3.46
CA SER A 14 -15.71 28.60 -2.67
C SER A 14 -15.00 27.42 -3.33
N GLY A 15 -13.89 26.99 -2.73
CA GLY A 15 -13.21 25.77 -3.13
C GLY A 15 -14.21 24.62 -3.10
N LEU A 16 -14.40 23.96 -4.24
CA LEU A 16 -14.98 22.64 -4.26
C LEU A 16 -14.04 21.76 -3.44
N ALA A 17 -14.42 21.44 -2.21
CA ALA A 17 -13.82 20.32 -1.52
C ALA A 17 -14.14 19.11 -2.39
N SER A 18 -13.14 18.61 -3.11
CA SER A 18 -13.17 17.27 -3.67
C SER A 18 -13.41 16.34 -2.49
N VAL A 19 -14.65 15.87 -2.34
CA VAL A 19 -14.89 14.61 -1.66
C VAL A 19 -14.21 13.56 -2.53
N ALA A 20 -12.92 13.34 -2.29
CA ALA A 20 -12.22 12.19 -2.80
C ALA A 20 -12.96 10.98 -2.23
N ASN A 21 -13.74 10.33 -3.07
CA ASN A 21 -14.13 8.96 -2.86
C ASN A 21 -13.07 8.13 -3.56
N ALA A 22 -12.20 7.48 -2.80
CA ALA A 22 -11.55 6.23 -3.20
C ALA A 22 -10.64 5.76 -2.07
N GLY A 23 -11.10 4.74 -1.33
CA GLY A 23 -10.20 3.81 -0.64
C GLY A 23 -9.43 2.95 -1.64
N VAL A 24 -8.89 3.54 -2.70
CA VAL A 24 -8.09 2.86 -3.71
C VAL A 24 -6.96 3.78 -4.12
N ILE A 25 -5.73 3.27 -4.06
CA ILE A 25 -4.52 3.91 -4.60
C ILE A 25 -4.03 3.02 -5.72
N GLU A 26 -3.88 3.54 -6.93
CA GLU A 26 -3.42 2.75 -8.07
C GLU A 26 -2.61 3.55 -9.08
N THR A 27 -1.80 2.84 -9.85
CA THR A 27 -1.10 3.32 -11.04
C THR A 27 -1.46 2.51 -12.29
N VAL A 28 -2.10 1.34 -12.13
CA VAL A 28 -2.38 0.40 -13.23
C VAL A 28 -3.20 1.03 -14.36
N SER A 29 -4.10 1.97 -14.08
CA SER A 29 -4.88 2.67 -15.12
C SER A 29 -4.04 3.54 -16.07
N GLY A 30 -2.85 3.98 -15.63
CA GLY A 30 -1.87 4.70 -16.46
C GLY A 30 -0.86 3.80 -17.18
N TRP A 31 -0.85 2.50 -16.87
CA TRP A 31 0.09 1.55 -17.43
C TRP A 31 -0.38 1.02 -18.80
N ASN A 32 0.56 0.78 -19.71
CA ASN A 32 0.28 0.27 -21.06
C ASN A 32 0.11 -1.26 -21.13
N GLY A 33 0.23 -1.96 -20.00
CA GLY A 33 0.14 -3.42 -19.92
C GLY A 33 1.39 -4.18 -20.38
N SER A 34 2.47 -3.48 -20.78
CA SER A 34 3.67 -4.13 -21.33
C SER A 34 5.00 -3.54 -20.85
N SER A 35 5.01 -2.30 -20.35
CA SER A 35 6.21 -1.67 -19.79
C SER A 35 6.59 -2.39 -18.49
N GLU A 36 7.86 -2.75 -18.36
CA GLU A 36 8.31 -3.66 -17.31
C GLU A 36 9.71 -3.32 -16.81
N ILE A 37 10.03 -3.79 -15.61
CA ILE A 37 11.34 -3.72 -14.96
C ILE A 37 11.85 -5.14 -14.75
N ALA A 38 13.13 -5.34 -15.05
CA ALA A 38 13.80 -6.62 -14.90
C ALA A 38 15.14 -6.46 -14.18
N ALA A 39 15.67 -7.50 -13.56
CA ALA A 39 15.05 -8.81 -13.31
C ALA A 39 14.58 -8.89 -11.84
N PHE A 40 13.49 -9.61 -11.58
CA PHE A 40 13.05 -10.02 -10.24
C PHE A 40 13.19 -11.53 -10.09
N GLY A 41 13.68 -12.00 -8.94
CA GLY A 41 13.78 -13.44 -8.64
C GLY A 41 15.19 -13.90 -8.22
N GLU A 42 15.44 -15.20 -8.38
CA GLU A 42 16.73 -15.82 -8.06
C GLU A 42 17.80 -15.33 -9.06
N SER A 43 19.06 -15.08 -8.67
CA SER A 43 19.66 -15.28 -7.33
C SER A 43 19.93 -14.00 -6.55
N ASN A 44 19.65 -12.82 -7.11
CA ASN A 44 20.14 -11.58 -6.53
C ASN A 44 19.04 -10.53 -6.33
N SER A 45 18.36 -10.10 -7.40
CA SER A 45 17.31 -9.08 -7.36
C SER A 45 16.01 -9.64 -6.78
N ALA A 46 16.07 -10.08 -5.53
CA ALA A 46 15.05 -10.91 -4.90
C ALA A 46 13.89 -10.10 -4.33
N THR A 47 14.02 -8.77 -4.19
CA THR A 47 13.01 -7.94 -3.51
C THR A 47 12.70 -6.68 -4.29
N TYR A 48 11.44 -6.52 -4.69
CA TYR A 48 10.90 -5.36 -5.41
C TYR A 48 9.72 -4.78 -4.61
N GLY A 49 9.67 -3.47 -4.42
CA GLY A 49 8.64 -2.83 -3.62
C GLY A 49 8.21 -1.47 -4.15
N GLN A 50 6.99 -1.09 -3.78
CA GLN A 50 6.42 0.22 -4.00
C GLN A 50 6.15 0.84 -2.62
N THR A 51 6.65 2.04 -2.40
CA THR A 51 6.27 2.81 -1.21
C THR A 51 4.95 3.51 -1.42
N PHE A 52 4.21 3.71 -0.33
CA PHE A 52 2.93 4.40 -0.33
C PHE A 52 2.68 5.10 0.99
N LYS A 53 1.87 6.15 0.93
CA LYS A 53 1.44 6.91 2.10
C LYS A 53 -0.02 6.63 2.41
N VAL A 54 -0.31 6.34 3.68
CA VAL A 54 -1.70 6.13 4.12
C VAL A 54 -2.36 7.49 4.34
N GLY A 55 -3.33 7.84 3.48
CA GLY A 55 -4.07 9.09 3.56
C GLY A 55 -5.40 8.98 4.33
N GLY A 56 -5.91 10.13 4.80
CA GLY A 56 -7.30 10.25 5.26
C GLY A 56 -7.69 9.40 6.47
N SER A 57 -8.92 8.88 6.46
CA SER A 57 -9.50 8.04 7.53
C SER A 57 -9.60 6.55 7.17
N GLU A 58 -9.20 6.17 5.97
CA GLU A 58 -9.24 4.80 5.45
C GLU A 58 -7.87 4.17 5.66
N THR A 59 -7.66 3.62 6.86
CA THR A 59 -6.34 3.15 7.30
C THR A 59 -6.21 1.64 7.33
N GLN A 60 -7.24 0.89 6.90
CA GLN A 60 -7.14 -0.55 6.75
C GLN A 60 -6.79 -0.88 5.31
N LEU A 61 -5.58 -1.37 5.06
CA LEU A 61 -5.23 -1.96 3.76
C LEU A 61 -5.97 -3.29 3.65
N ASP A 62 -6.81 -3.48 2.63
CA ASP A 62 -7.62 -4.69 2.41
C ASP A 62 -6.99 -5.64 1.39
N SER A 63 -6.38 -5.08 0.34
CA SER A 63 -5.68 -5.85 -0.69
C SER A 63 -4.60 -5.04 -1.39
N TRP A 64 -3.62 -5.74 -1.92
CA TRP A 64 -2.58 -5.20 -2.78
C TRP A 64 -2.39 -6.06 -4.02
N THR A 65 -2.25 -5.43 -5.19
CA THR A 65 -2.07 -6.12 -6.47
C THR A 65 -0.78 -5.69 -7.17
N PHE A 66 -0.02 -6.67 -7.65
CA PHE A 66 1.12 -6.48 -8.55
C PHE A 66 0.94 -7.26 -9.85
N PHE A 67 1.72 -6.89 -10.87
CA PHE A 67 1.75 -7.60 -12.15
C PHE A 67 3.15 -8.12 -12.41
N LEU A 68 3.29 -9.44 -12.64
CA LEU A 68 4.56 -10.08 -12.98
C LEU A 68 4.42 -10.88 -14.26
N ASN A 69 5.50 -10.98 -15.01
CA ASN A 69 5.58 -11.86 -16.17
C ASN A 69 6.79 -12.77 -16.00
N ASP A 70 6.60 -14.08 -15.97
CA ASP A 70 7.71 -15.02 -15.90
C ASP A 70 8.52 -14.94 -17.21
N ARG A 71 9.85 -14.95 -17.10
CA ARG A 71 10.70 -15.09 -18.28
C ARG A 71 11.61 -16.26 -18.03
N VAL A 72 11.16 -17.43 -18.48
CA VAL A 72 11.88 -18.70 -18.45
C VAL A 72 13.36 -18.48 -18.76
N ASN A 73 14.22 -18.75 -17.78
CA ASN A 73 15.40 -19.59 -17.96
C ASN A 73 16.06 -20.00 -16.61
N PRO A 74 15.81 -21.19 -16.04
CA PRO A 74 14.87 -22.26 -16.46
C PRO A 74 13.56 -22.38 -15.66
N ASP A 75 13.32 -21.54 -14.64
CA ASP A 75 12.22 -21.80 -13.68
C ASP A 75 11.24 -20.64 -13.48
N TYR A 76 10.11 -20.93 -12.84
CA TYR A 76 9.19 -19.92 -12.30
C TYR A 76 9.78 -19.25 -11.05
N VAL A 77 9.16 -18.16 -10.59
CA VAL A 77 9.58 -17.48 -9.36
C VAL A 77 8.59 -17.81 -8.25
N ASP A 78 9.10 -18.37 -7.16
CA ASP A 78 8.40 -18.42 -5.87
C ASP A 78 8.63 -17.12 -5.10
N PHE A 79 7.56 -16.51 -4.62
CA PHE A 79 7.62 -15.27 -3.86
C PHE A 79 6.47 -15.13 -2.86
N ALA A 80 6.63 -14.24 -1.90
CA ALA A 80 5.56 -13.81 -0.99
C ALA A 80 5.45 -12.29 -0.97
N PHE A 81 4.29 -11.80 -0.56
CA PHE A 81 4.00 -10.39 -0.38
C PHE A 81 4.18 -9.97 1.07
N TYR A 82 4.69 -8.76 1.27
CA TYR A 82 5.03 -8.19 2.56
C TYR A 82 4.65 -6.72 2.65
N VAL A 83 4.37 -6.27 3.88
CA VAL A 83 4.20 -4.84 4.22
C VAL A 83 5.06 -4.50 5.44
N MET A 84 5.79 -3.40 5.36
CA MET A 84 6.61 -2.85 6.45
C MET A 84 6.52 -1.32 6.53
N ASP A 85 6.85 -0.74 7.68
CA ASP A 85 7.05 0.71 7.80
C ASP A 85 8.21 1.15 6.91
N TRP A 86 8.15 2.39 6.39
CA TRP A 86 9.18 2.94 5.50
C TRP A 86 9.79 4.22 6.07
N ASP A 87 11.12 4.28 6.09
CA ASP A 87 11.85 5.51 6.35
C ASP A 87 12.40 6.09 5.04
N ALA A 88 11.73 7.14 4.56
CA ALA A 88 12.11 7.83 3.33
C ALA A 88 13.47 8.56 3.43
N ALA A 89 13.93 8.91 4.63
CA ALA A 89 15.20 9.60 4.81
C ALA A 89 16.40 8.66 4.63
N THR A 90 16.26 7.40 5.03
CA THR A 90 17.29 6.36 4.87
C THR A 90 17.02 5.39 3.73
N THR A 91 15.90 5.58 3.02
CA THR A 91 15.38 4.75 1.93
C THR A 91 15.37 3.27 2.30
N ARG A 92 14.75 2.94 3.44
CA ARG A 92 14.79 1.58 3.98
C ARG A 92 13.51 1.23 4.73
N ALA A 93 13.14 -0.06 4.70
CA ALA A 93 12.12 -0.58 5.58
C ALA A 93 12.55 -0.45 7.06
N THR A 94 11.61 -0.33 7.97
CA THR A 94 11.90 -0.26 9.40
C THR A 94 10.89 -1.09 10.19
N GLY A 95 11.25 -1.40 11.44
CA GLY A 95 10.39 -2.20 12.30
C GLY A 95 10.28 -3.66 11.84
N SER A 96 9.25 -4.34 12.35
CA SER A 96 8.93 -5.71 11.99
C SER A 96 8.03 -5.78 10.75
N VAL A 97 8.03 -6.93 10.07
CA VAL A 97 7.01 -7.26 9.07
C VAL A 97 5.61 -7.12 9.66
N LEU A 98 4.79 -6.25 9.07
CA LEU A 98 3.42 -5.96 9.50
C LEU A 98 2.42 -6.95 8.89
N PHE A 99 2.72 -7.42 7.68
CA PHE A 99 1.95 -8.45 6.99
C PHE A 99 2.88 -9.29 6.13
N GLN A 100 2.56 -10.59 6.03
CA GLN A 100 3.17 -11.54 5.12
C GLN A 100 2.09 -12.46 4.55
N SER A 101 2.04 -12.63 3.22
CA SER A 101 1.17 -13.60 2.58
C SER A 101 1.76 -15.02 2.64
N ALA A 102 0.94 -16.02 2.29
CA ALA A 102 1.49 -17.30 1.85
C ALA A 102 2.36 -17.10 0.60
N ALA A 103 3.33 -18.00 0.40
CA ALA A 103 4.10 -18.03 -0.84
C ALA A 103 3.19 -18.42 -2.02
N VAL A 104 3.48 -17.83 -3.17
CA VAL A 104 2.85 -18.10 -4.46
C VAL A 104 3.95 -18.25 -5.51
N SER A 105 3.59 -18.82 -6.65
CA SER A 105 4.49 -19.05 -7.77
C SER A 105 3.96 -18.29 -8.99
N SER A 106 4.85 -17.72 -9.79
CA SER A 106 4.49 -17.33 -11.16
C SER A 106 4.11 -18.55 -11.99
N THR A 107 3.45 -18.35 -13.13
CA THR A 107 3.39 -19.45 -14.11
C THR A 107 4.80 -19.78 -14.62
N ASN A 108 4.93 -20.95 -15.23
CA ASN A 108 6.14 -21.41 -15.88
C ASN A 108 5.85 -21.63 -17.37
N ASN A 109 5.57 -20.54 -18.08
CA ASN A 109 5.22 -20.59 -19.49
C ASN A 109 6.17 -19.73 -20.36
N GLY A 110 7.14 -19.04 -19.77
CA GLY A 110 8.08 -18.17 -20.48
C GLY A 110 7.48 -16.84 -20.88
N GLY A 111 6.47 -16.39 -20.17
CA GLY A 111 5.74 -15.16 -20.39
C GLY A 111 4.90 -15.17 -21.65
N LEU A 112 4.50 -16.37 -22.12
CA LEU A 112 3.67 -16.54 -23.30
C LEU A 112 2.25 -15.97 -23.10
N ASP A 113 1.76 -15.97 -21.87
CA ASP A 113 0.45 -15.39 -21.51
C ASP A 113 0.55 -13.90 -21.13
N GLY A 114 1.77 -13.34 -21.10
CA GLY A 114 2.02 -11.95 -20.75
C GLY A 114 2.01 -11.70 -19.24
N MET A 115 1.56 -10.52 -18.83
CA MET A 115 1.56 -10.09 -17.43
C MET A 115 0.44 -10.80 -16.63
N GLU A 116 0.85 -11.52 -15.60
CA GLU A 116 0.01 -12.17 -14.61
C GLU A 116 -0.31 -11.20 -13.47
N GLU A 117 -1.57 -11.20 -13.03
CA GLU A 117 -2.04 -10.39 -11.91
C GLU A 117 -1.99 -11.18 -10.59
N PHE A 118 -1.34 -10.59 -9.58
CA PHE A 118 -1.23 -11.17 -8.23
C PHE A 118 -1.87 -10.25 -7.20
N THR A 119 -3.07 -10.62 -6.73
CA THR A 119 -3.77 -9.91 -5.65
C THR A 119 -3.58 -10.62 -4.31
N PHE A 120 -3.06 -9.90 -3.34
CA PHE A 120 -2.86 -10.35 -1.96
C PHE A 120 -3.89 -9.69 -1.05
N ASN A 121 -4.76 -10.50 -0.46
CA ASN A 121 -5.73 -10.02 0.53
C ASN A 121 -5.07 -9.96 1.91
N THR A 122 -5.02 -8.79 2.50
CA THR A 122 -4.43 -8.55 3.82
C THR A 122 -5.43 -8.73 4.96
N GLY A 123 -6.72 -8.73 4.63
CA GLY A 123 -7.81 -8.88 5.60
C GLY A 123 -8.06 -7.65 6.47
N GLY A 124 -7.71 -6.45 5.97
CA GLY A 124 -7.89 -5.19 6.69
C GLY A 124 -6.73 -4.88 7.64
N LEU A 125 -5.49 -4.98 7.15
CA LEU A 125 -4.29 -4.61 7.89
C LEU A 125 -4.38 -3.16 8.36
N ASN A 126 -4.46 -2.95 9.67
CA ASN A 126 -4.51 -1.63 10.27
C ASN A 126 -3.16 -0.93 10.17
N LEU A 127 -3.12 0.16 9.42
CA LEU A 127 -1.99 1.07 9.29
C LEU A 127 -2.30 2.40 9.99
N VAL A 128 -1.27 3.24 10.15
CA VAL A 128 -1.40 4.54 10.78
C VAL A 128 -1.49 5.61 9.69
N GLY A 129 -2.58 6.38 9.70
CA GLY A 129 -2.76 7.50 8.77
C GLY A 129 -1.64 8.54 8.91
N GLY A 130 -1.11 8.97 7.77
CA GLY A 130 0.00 9.92 7.65
C GLY A 130 1.39 9.28 7.58
N ASN A 131 1.53 7.99 7.89
CA ASN A 131 2.80 7.28 7.80
C ASN A 131 3.08 6.74 6.39
N ASP A 132 4.37 6.54 6.11
CA ASP A 132 4.87 5.91 4.90
C ASP A 132 5.15 4.42 5.15
N TYR A 133 4.81 3.61 4.16
CA TYR A 133 4.97 2.15 4.18
C TYR A 133 5.59 1.68 2.88
N ILE A 134 6.12 0.46 2.88
CA ILE A 134 6.51 -0.25 1.66
C ILE A 134 5.74 -1.56 1.55
N ALA A 135 5.07 -1.72 0.41
CA ALA A 135 4.45 -2.96 -0.02
C ALA A 135 5.39 -3.61 -1.03
N PHE A 136 5.82 -4.84 -0.77
CA PHE A 136 6.85 -5.47 -1.59
C PHE A 136 6.63 -6.97 -1.75
N ILE A 137 7.14 -7.49 -2.86
CA ILE A 137 7.28 -8.91 -3.10
C ILE A 137 8.72 -9.32 -2.91
N SER A 138 8.92 -10.53 -2.39
CA SER A 138 10.26 -11.09 -2.28
C SER A 138 10.28 -12.59 -2.50
N SER A 139 11.29 -13.06 -3.25
CA SER A 139 11.66 -14.47 -3.38
C SER A 139 12.67 -14.91 -2.30
N THR A 140 13.12 -13.99 -1.45
CA THR A 140 13.99 -14.30 -0.32
C THR A 140 13.32 -15.31 0.62
N GLY A 141 14.07 -16.35 1.00
CA GLY A 141 13.60 -17.49 1.81
C GLY A 141 12.99 -18.62 0.99
N LEU A 142 12.79 -18.41 -0.31
CA LEU A 142 12.08 -19.33 -1.21
C LEU A 142 12.96 -19.85 -2.36
N PHE A 143 14.27 -19.56 -2.34
CA PHE A 143 15.19 -20.06 -3.35
C PHE A 143 15.28 -21.59 -3.26
N ASP A 144 15.13 -22.26 -4.39
CA ASP A 144 15.27 -23.71 -4.54
C ASP A 144 16.63 -24.10 -5.18
N GLY A 145 17.42 -23.09 -5.59
CA GLY A 145 18.70 -23.27 -6.26
C GLY A 145 18.58 -23.38 -7.77
N GLN A 146 17.39 -23.16 -8.33
CA GLN A 146 17.14 -22.99 -9.75
C GLN A 146 16.77 -21.54 -10.06
N THR A 147 17.43 -20.98 -11.06
CA THR A 147 17.23 -19.57 -11.39
C THR A 147 15.84 -19.33 -12.00
N GLY A 148 14.92 -18.85 -11.18
CA GLY A 148 13.66 -18.25 -11.62
C GLY A 148 13.81 -16.75 -11.87
N THR A 149 13.30 -16.25 -13.00
CA THR A 149 13.29 -14.82 -13.30
C THR A 149 11.91 -14.37 -13.78
N ALA A 150 11.45 -13.25 -13.24
CA ALA A 150 10.25 -12.55 -13.66
C ALA A 150 10.51 -11.06 -13.85
N TYR A 151 9.60 -10.41 -14.55
CA TYR A 151 9.63 -9.00 -14.91
C TYR A 151 8.42 -8.35 -14.25
N ALA A 152 8.61 -7.22 -13.57
CA ALA A 152 7.54 -6.53 -12.88
C ALA A 152 6.94 -5.43 -13.75
N GLY A 153 5.61 -5.35 -13.80
CA GLY A 153 4.90 -4.28 -14.48
C GLY A 153 5.27 -2.91 -13.90
N SER A 154 5.48 -1.93 -14.77
CA SER A 154 5.93 -0.59 -14.39
C SER A 154 5.52 0.46 -15.41
N LEU A 155 5.25 1.67 -14.93
CA LEU A 155 4.87 2.79 -15.78
C LEU A 155 6.09 3.44 -16.45
N ARG A 156 7.31 3.23 -15.93
CA ARG A 156 8.53 3.96 -16.32
C ARG A 156 8.35 5.49 -16.29
N ASP A 157 7.45 5.94 -15.41
CA ASP A 157 7.13 7.32 -15.10
C ASP A 157 7.10 7.45 -13.57
N GLU A 158 7.92 8.34 -13.02
CA GLU A 158 8.00 8.60 -11.57
C GLU A 158 6.92 9.58 -11.07
N SER A 159 6.17 10.18 -11.99
CA SER A 159 5.14 11.17 -11.65
C SER A 159 3.74 10.55 -11.52
N ALA A 160 3.62 9.24 -11.76
CA ALA A 160 2.34 8.55 -11.72
C ALA A 160 1.77 8.45 -10.30
N TYR A 161 2.63 8.26 -9.29
CA TYR A 161 2.24 8.25 -7.88
C TYR A 161 3.16 9.12 -7.01
N LEU A 162 2.73 10.35 -6.74
CA LEU A 162 3.54 11.38 -6.08
C LEU A 162 3.89 11.12 -4.61
N ASP A 163 3.13 10.24 -3.94
CA ASP A 163 3.29 9.94 -2.51
C ASP A 163 4.13 8.67 -2.27
N GLY A 164 4.84 8.18 -3.30
CA GLY A 164 5.65 6.97 -3.19
C GLY A 164 6.66 6.81 -4.33
N GLY A 165 7.22 5.61 -4.44
CA GLY A 165 8.16 5.26 -5.49
C GLY A 165 8.54 3.78 -5.46
N PHE A 166 9.11 3.32 -6.58
CA PHE A 166 9.70 1.98 -6.70
C PHE A 166 11.08 1.90 -6.03
N PHE A 167 11.28 0.83 -5.26
CA PHE A 167 12.54 0.48 -4.63
C PHE A 167 12.85 -1.02 -4.81
N TRP A 168 14.13 -1.37 -4.86
CA TRP A 168 14.55 -2.78 -4.92
C TRP A 168 15.75 -3.06 -4.02
N GLN A 169 15.92 -4.35 -3.69
CA GLN A 169 17.15 -4.87 -3.11
C GLN A 169 17.70 -6.05 -3.91
N ASN A 170 19.03 -6.03 -4.05
CA ASN A 170 19.83 -7.14 -4.53
C ASN A 170 20.32 -7.96 -3.32
N ASN A 171 19.38 -8.50 -2.55
CA ASN A 171 19.64 -9.13 -1.27
C ASN A 171 19.73 -10.67 -1.32
N GLY A 172 19.49 -11.27 -2.50
CA GLY A 172 19.44 -12.72 -2.66
C GLY A 172 18.57 -13.39 -1.60
N ASN A 173 19.10 -14.41 -0.94
CA ASN A 173 18.38 -15.17 0.08
C ASN A 173 18.48 -14.57 1.51
N SER A 174 18.81 -13.27 1.66
CA SER A 174 19.07 -12.64 2.96
C SER A 174 18.02 -11.58 3.35
N ALA A 175 16.99 -11.98 4.09
CA ALA A 175 15.90 -11.07 4.52
C ALA A 175 16.35 -10.01 5.54
N GLY A 176 17.41 -10.28 6.32
CA GLY A 176 17.92 -9.35 7.35
C GLY A 176 18.55 -8.05 6.79
N THR A 177 18.47 -7.83 5.48
CA THR A 177 18.93 -6.62 4.81
C THR A 177 17.80 -5.61 4.56
N TRP A 178 16.53 -6.03 4.66
CA TRP A 178 15.37 -5.16 4.41
C TRP A 178 15.35 -3.94 5.34
N ASP A 179 15.70 -4.13 6.61
CA ASP A 179 15.67 -3.13 7.69
C ASP A 179 17.05 -2.66 8.16
N THR A 180 18.13 -3.24 7.61
CA THR A 180 19.53 -2.85 7.93
C THR A 180 20.25 -2.13 6.79
N GLN A 181 19.86 -2.31 5.53
CA GLN A 181 20.48 -1.66 4.37
C GLN A 181 19.50 -0.83 3.55
N SER A 182 19.94 0.34 3.08
CA SER A 182 19.15 1.18 2.16
C SER A 182 18.81 0.42 0.88
N TRP A 183 17.56 0.51 0.46
CA TRP A 183 17.09 0.00 -0.81
C TRP A 183 17.52 0.95 -1.92
N SER A 184 17.72 0.40 -3.10
CA SER A 184 18.04 1.17 -4.30
C SER A 184 16.77 1.72 -4.93
N SER A 185 16.88 2.92 -5.51
CA SER A 185 15.89 3.51 -6.40
C SER A 185 16.60 4.02 -7.66
N GLY A 186 15.84 4.26 -8.75
CA GLY A 186 16.43 4.65 -10.02
C GLY A 186 15.42 5.35 -10.90
N SER A 187 15.80 6.52 -11.40
CA SER A 187 14.86 7.44 -12.04
C SER A 187 14.25 6.98 -13.35
N ASN A 188 14.83 5.93 -13.95
CA ASN A 188 14.36 5.38 -15.21
C ASN A 188 13.35 4.23 -15.05
N TYR A 189 13.06 3.82 -13.81
CA TYR A 189 12.18 2.69 -13.54
C TYR A 189 10.75 3.13 -13.23
N GLY A 190 10.52 4.36 -12.78
CA GLY A 190 9.16 4.86 -12.47
C GLY A 190 8.48 4.08 -11.36
N ASP A 191 7.18 4.28 -11.19
CA ASP A 191 6.36 3.48 -10.29
C ASP A 191 6.07 2.08 -10.85
N LEU A 192 5.90 1.11 -9.94
CA LEU A 192 5.32 -0.18 -10.31
C LEU A 192 3.89 0.02 -10.81
N ALA A 193 3.43 -0.87 -11.68
CA ALA A 193 2.00 -1.02 -11.94
C ALA A 193 1.38 -1.74 -10.73
N PHE A 194 0.54 -1.04 -9.96
CA PHE A 194 -0.09 -1.60 -8.77
C PHE A 194 -1.51 -1.06 -8.56
N SER A 195 -2.24 -1.74 -7.69
CA SER A 195 -3.50 -1.27 -7.11
C SER A 195 -3.61 -1.72 -5.65
N ALA A 196 -3.99 -0.83 -4.76
CA ALA A 196 -4.13 -1.04 -3.33
C ALA A 196 -5.50 -0.58 -2.88
N SER A 197 -6.26 -1.46 -2.21
CA SER A 197 -7.59 -1.15 -1.68
C SER A 197 -7.53 -0.90 -0.18
N PHE A 198 -8.26 0.11 0.28
CA PHE A 198 -8.36 0.56 1.65
C PHE A 198 -9.80 0.69 2.11
N SER A 199 -10.03 0.47 3.39
CA SER A 199 -11.30 0.74 4.06
C SER A 199 -11.10 1.50 5.36
N SER A 200 -12.19 2.12 5.84
CA SER A 200 -12.25 2.66 7.20
C SER A 200 -12.51 1.55 8.20
N ALA A 201 -11.91 1.64 9.39
CA ALA A 201 -12.25 0.77 10.51
C ALA A 201 -13.76 0.77 10.75
N ALA A 202 -14.37 -0.43 10.79
CA ALA A 202 -15.78 -0.56 11.12
C ALA A 202 -16.03 0.08 12.48
N LYS A 203 -16.92 1.07 12.54
CA LYS A 203 -17.34 1.67 13.81
C LYS A 203 -18.03 0.59 14.64
N VAL A 204 -17.34 0.06 15.64
CA VAL A 204 -17.94 -0.86 16.61
C VAL A 204 -19.02 -0.07 17.36
N PRO A 205 -20.31 -0.49 17.31
CA PRO A 205 -21.35 0.17 18.07
C PRO A 205 -20.96 0.16 19.55
N GLU A 206 -20.96 1.34 20.19
CA GLU A 206 -20.65 1.44 21.61
C GLU A 206 -21.49 0.41 22.38
N PRO A 207 -20.89 -0.40 23.28
CA PRO A 207 -21.63 -1.44 23.97
C PRO A 207 -22.85 -0.83 24.65
N ALA A 208 -24.01 -1.47 24.48
CA ALA A 208 -25.24 -1.11 25.22
C ALA A 208 -25.03 -1.05 26.74
N SER A 209 -23.92 -1.60 27.24
CA SER A 209 -23.37 -1.46 28.59
C SER A 209 -23.21 -0.01 29.06
N LEU A 210 -22.83 0.95 28.20
CA LEU A 210 -22.76 2.38 28.57
C LEU A 210 -24.16 2.96 28.78
N LEU A 211 -25.10 2.56 27.94
CA LEU A 211 -26.52 2.89 28.05
C LEU A 211 -27.13 2.27 29.32
N LEU A 212 -26.76 1.02 29.64
CA LEU A 212 -27.20 0.30 30.83
C LEU A 212 -26.57 0.85 32.12
N LEU A 213 -25.30 1.28 32.08
CA LEU A 213 -24.63 1.96 33.18
C LEU A 213 -25.30 3.33 33.44
N GLY A 214 -25.58 4.09 32.39
CA GLY A 214 -26.29 5.37 32.48
C GLY A 214 -27.70 5.21 33.05
N LEU A 215 -28.46 4.23 32.57
CA LEU A 215 -29.80 3.92 33.09
C LEU A 215 -29.76 3.36 34.51
N GLY A 216 -28.77 2.54 34.86
CA GLY A 216 -28.58 1.99 36.20
C GLY A 216 -28.28 3.07 37.23
N LEU A 217 -27.42 4.04 36.90
CA LEU A 217 -27.13 5.19 37.75
C LEU A 217 -28.33 6.13 37.89
N ALA A 218 -29.07 6.37 36.80
CA ALA A 218 -30.31 7.13 36.85
C ALA A 218 -31.36 6.45 37.74
N GLY A 219 -31.54 5.13 37.59
CA GLY A 219 -32.45 4.33 38.40
C GLY A 219 -32.11 4.35 39.90
N LEU A 220 -30.82 4.31 40.25
CA LEU A 220 -30.34 4.46 41.62
C LEU A 220 -30.52 5.90 42.17
N GLY A 221 -30.44 6.91 41.30
CA GLY A 221 -30.73 8.30 41.65
C GLY A 221 -32.22 8.53 41.95
N PHE A 222 -33.11 7.93 41.17
CA PHE A 222 -34.56 8.04 41.38
C PHE A 222 -35.07 7.20 42.55
N SER A 223 -34.45 6.05 42.86
CA SER A 223 -34.87 5.18 43.98
C SER A 223 -34.60 5.75 45.38
N ARG A 224 -33.78 6.80 45.50
CA ARG A 224 -33.51 7.49 46.77
C ARG A 224 -34.52 8.57 47.16
N ARG A 225 -35.46 8.95 46.27
CA ARG A 225 -36.39 10.07 46.52
C ARG A 225 -37.69 9.71 47.25
N THR A 226 -37.97 8.44 47.54
CA THR A 226 -39.21 8.01 48.20
C THR A 226 -39.01 7.66 49.67
N LYS A 227 -38.58 8.62 50.49
CA LYS A 227 -38.82 8.66 51.94
C LYS A 227 -38.73 10.12 52.43
N ALA A 228 -39.85 10.83 52.35
CA ALA A 228 -40.17 12.02 53.13
C ALA A 228 -41.68 11.98 53.41
#